data_AF-A0A182T157-F1
#
_entry.id   AF-A0A182T157-F1
#
_cell.length_a   1.000
_cell.length_b   1.000
_cell.length_c   1.000
_cell.angle_alpha   90.00
_cell.angle_beta   90.00
_cell.angle_gamma   90.00
#
_symmetry.space_group_name_H-M   'P 1'
#
loop_
_entity.id
_entity.type
_entity.pdbx_description
1 polymer ?
#
loop_
_entity_poly.entity_id
_entity_poly.type
_entity_poly.pdbx_seq_one_letter_code
_entity_poly.pdbx_strand_id
1 'polypeptide(L)'
;MSEIDVLNFLRKMEGQIFVLDVYVRKVNEKIIRLESIVQLVLHKHGISAVGITQRQPMISDFEFEQIDTLESLEAFNENLQNTAYQEQIFHWLNSNITDDKSENRMTEAIDLLFTKKFMTKCSWTGVGRGSEKIAMMRMVNITKLFRRIGTYGDVVMNPRMVMLFFMKKLRNAGRRSEMKHLRRSTTHYFKSNKVKSEN
;
A
#
# COMPACT_ATOMS: atom_id res chain seq x y z
N MET A 1 -17.57 39.59 10.07
CA MET A 1 -17.42 38.13 9.81
C MET A 1 -16.91 37.51 11.10
N SER A 2 -17.62 36.53 11.66
CA SER A 2 -17.21 35.94 12.94
C SER A 2 -16.06 34.96 12.75
N GLU A 3 -15.28 34.71 13.80
CA GLU A 3 -14.19 33.72 13.80
C GLU A 3 -14.68 32.32 13.40
N ILE A 4 -15.91 31.98 13.81
CA ILE A 4 -16.58 30.72 13.47
C ILE A 4 -16.88 30.63 11.96
N ASP A 5 -17.23 31.74 11.31
CA ASP A 5 -17.46 31.77 9.86
C ASP A 5 -16.17 31.49 9.09
N VAL A 6 -15.04 32.03 9.56
CA VAL A 6 -13.72 31.79 8.97
C VAL A 6 -13.30 30.33 9.12
N LEU A 7 -13.48 29.72 10.29
CA LEU A 7 -13.14 28.31 10.53
C LEU A 7 -14.01 27.36 9.70
N ASN A 8 -15.31 27.66 9.56
CA ASN A 8 -16.20 26.89 8.71
C ASN A 8 -15.81 27.00 7.22
N PHE A 9 -15.38 28.19 6.78
CA PHE A 9 -14.86 28.39 5.43
C PHE A 9 -13.57 27.61 5.17
N LEU A 10 -12.61 27.64 6.09
CA LEU A 10 -11.35 26.89 5.98
C LEU A 10 -11.60 25.37 5.90
N ARG A 11 -12.48 24.84 6.76
CA ARG A 11 -12.85 23.41 6.72
C ARG A 11 -13.48 23.01 5.38
N LYS A 12 -14.31 23.88 4.80
CA LYS A 12 -14.90 23.67 3.48
C LYS A 12 -13.83 23.67 2.38
N MET A 13 -12.88 24.60 2.45
CA MET A 13 -11.74 24.69 1.54
C MET A 13 -10.86 23.44 1.61
N GLU A 14 -10.53 22.95 2.81
CA GLU A 14 -9.76 21.71 3.00
C GLU A 14 -10.46 20.49 2.37
N GLY A 15 -11.78 20.37 2.56
CA GLY A 15 -12.57 19.31 1.92
C GLY A 15 -12.54 19.40 0.39
N GLN A 16 -12.62 20.60 -0.18
CA GLN A 16 -12.52 20.81 -1.63
C GLN A 16 -11.13 20.51 -2.16
N ILE A 17 -10.07 20.92 -1.46
CA ILE A 17 -8.67 20.61 -1.80
C ILE A 17 -8.46 19.10 -1.83
N PHE A 18 -9.01 18.36 -0.87
CA PHE A 18 -8.94 16.90 -0.84
C PHE A 18 -9.60 16.25 -2.06
N VAL A 19 -10.80 16.71 -2.44
CA VAL A 19 -11.49 16.19 -3.64
C VAL A 19 -10.70 16.51 -4.92
N LEU A 20 -10.12 17.71 -5.00
CA LEU A 20 -9.27 18.11 -6.10
C LEU A 20 -8.04 17.20 -6.21
N ASP A 21 -7.38 16.90 -5.09
CA ASP A 21 -6.20 16.05 -5.06
C ASP A 21 -6.51 14.61 -5.49
N VAL A 22 -7.67 14.06 -5.08
CA VAL A 22 -8.14 12.76 -5.57
C VAL A 22 -8.38 12.79 -7.09
N TYR A 23 -8.93 13.87 -7.62
CA TYR A 23 -9.15 14.01 -9.07
C TYR A 23 -7.82 14.11 -9.84
N VAL A 24 -6.89 14.93 -9.36
CA VAL A 24 -5.54 15.07 -9.93
C VAL A 24 -4.82 13.73 -9.96
N ARG A 25 -4.91 12.93 -8.88
CA ARG A 25 -4.34 11.57 -8.84
C ARG A 25 -4.95 10.67 -9.92
N LYS A 26 -6.27 10.67 -10.10
CA LYS A 26 -6.95 9.88 -11.16
C LYS A 26 -6.55 10.32 -12.57
N VAL A 27 -6.36 11.63 -12.79
CA VAL A 27 -5.89 12.15 -14.08
C VAL A 27 -4.45 11.70 -14.34
N ASN A 28 -3.57 11.78 -13.35
CA ASN A 28 -2.19 11.33 -13.45
C ASN A 28 -2.09 9.83 -13.78
N GLU A 29 -2.90 8.98 -13.13
CA GLU A 29 -2.95 7.54 -13.44
C GLU A 29 -3.34 7.27 -14.91
N LYS A 30 -4.31 8.03 -15.45
CA LYS A 30 -4.70 7.91 -16.87
C LYS A 30 -3.59 8.36 -17.81
N ILE A 31 -2.88 9.45 -17.46
CA ILE A 31 -1.74 9.95 -18.24
C ILE A 31 -0.64 8.89 -18.31
N ILE A 32 -0.26 8.29 -17.19
CA ILE A 32 0.77 7.24 -17.14
C ILE A 32 0.40 6.03 -18.01
N ARG A 33 -0.88 5.62 -18.01
CA ARG A 33 -1.36 4.54 -18.87
C ARG A 33 -1.25 4.90 -20.35
N LEU A 34 -1.60 6.14 -20.71
CA LEU A 34 -1.49 6.63 -22.09
C LEU A 34 -0.02 6.69 -22.53
N GLU A 35 0.88 7.20 -21.67
CA GLU A 35 2.32 7.22 -21.94
C GLU A 35 2.85 5.80 -22.20
N SER A 36 2.42 4.81 -21.42
CA SER A 36 2.81 3.41 -21.59
C SER A 36 2.34 2.84 -22.94
N ILE A 37 1.10 3.16 -23.34
CA ILE A 37 0.55 2.75 -24.65
C ILE A 37 1.33 3.42 -25.79
N VAL A 38 1.64 4.71 -25.68
CA VAL A 38 2.42 5.46 -26.67
C VAL A 38 3.81 4.84 -26.84
N GLN A 39 4.51 4.54 -25.73
CA GLN A 39 5.82 3.89 -25.79
C GLN A 39 5.77 2.51 -26.47
N LEU A 40 4.73 1.71 -26.17
CA LEU A 40 4.53 0.41 -26.82
C LEU A 40 4.30 0.55 -28.33
N VAL A 41 3.49 1.54 -28.74
CA VAL A 41 3.22 1.81 -30.17
C VAL A 41 4.46 2.33 -30.89
N LEU A 42 5.23 3.23 -30.27
CA LEU A 42 6.47 3.76 -30.84
C LEU A 42 7.52 2.65 -31.04
N HIS A 43 7.70 1.78 -30.04
CA HIS A 43 8.59 0.62 -30.13
C HIS A 43 8.16 -0.34 -31.25
N LYS A 44 6.84 -0.62 -31.35
CA LYS A 44 6.30 -1.50 -32.40
C LYS A 44 6.58 -0.99 -33.83
N HIS A 45 6.70 0.32 -34.02
CA HIS A 45 6.91 0.93 -35.35
C HIS A 45 8.33 1.46 -35.57
N GLY A 46 9.28 1.19 -34.66
CA GLY A 46 10.67 1.62 -34.80
C GLY A 46 10.88 3.14 -34.81
N ILE A 47 9.94 3.90 -34.21
CA ILE A 47 9.98 5.37 -34.21
C ILE A 47 10.71 5.83 -32.94
N SER A 48 11.92 6.37 -33.09
CA SER A 48 12.63 7.04 -31.99
C SER A 48 11.96 8.40 -31.71
N ALA A 49 11.32 8.55 -30.55
CA ALA A 49 10.69 9.80 -30.17
C ALA A 49 11.74 10.89 -29.90
N VAL A 50 11.67 11.98 -30.68
CA VAL A 50 12.36 13.25 -30.40
C VAL A 50 11.59 13.97 -29.29
N GLY A 51 12.33 14.54 -28.35
CA GLY A 51 11.88 15.00 -27.03
C GLY A 51 10.61 15.83 -27.01
N ILE A 52 9.60 15.30 -26.30
CA ILE A 52 8.61 16.11 -25.61
C ILE A 52 9.10 16.20 -24.17
N THR A 53 9.27 17.44 -23.70
CA THR A 53 9.77 17.85 -22.38
C THR A 53 9.40 16.87 -21.27
N GLN A 54 10.43 16.18 -20.78
CA GLN A 54 10.39 15.27 -19.66
C GLN A 54 9.80 15.97 -18.42
N ARG A 55 8.57 15.63 -18.02
CA ARG A 55 8.44 15.24 -16.62
C ARG A 55 8.79 13.78 -16.61
N GLN A 56 10.03 13.50 -16.26
CA GLN A 56 10.48 12.15 -15.97
C GLN A 56 9.39 11.49 -15.11
N PRO A 57 8.95 10.26 -15.44
CA PRO A 57 8.53 9.40 -14.35
C PRO A 57 9.71 9.44 -13.40
N MET A 58 9.51 9.82 -12.13
CA MET A 58 10.49 9.43 -11.14
C MET A 58 10.47 7.90 -11.17
N ILE A 59 11.26 7.31 -12.06
CA ILE A 59 12.02 6.11 -11.79
C ILE A 59 12.82 6.54 -10.57
N SER A 60 12.18 6.35 -9.42
CA SER A 60 12.87 6.43 -8.17
C SER A 60 13.88 5.28 -8.29
N ASP A 61 15.16 5.59 -8.46
CA ASP A 61 16.27 4.63 -8.31
C ASP A 61 16.35 4.07 -6.88
N PHE A 62 15.29 4.28 -6.09
CA PHE A 62 15.05 3.70 -4.80
C PHE A 62 14.79 2.20 -4.94
N GLU A 63 15.84 1.45 -4.71
CA GLU A 63 15.79 0.02 -4.47
C GLU A 63 15.58 -0.23 -2.98
N PHE A 64 14.61 -1.09 -2.64
CA PHE A 64 14.36 -1.52 -1.27
C PHE A 64 14.77 -2.98 -1.12
N GLU A 65 15.74 -3.24 -0.25
CA GLU A 65 16.11 -4.60 0.10
C GLU A 65 15.04 -5.21 1.02
N GLN A 66 14.56 -6.40 0.67
CA GLN A 66 13.51 -7.05 1.44
C GLN A 66 13.99 -7.40 2.85
N ILE A 67 13.15 -7.13 3.84
CA ILE A 67 13.39 -7.46 5.24
C ILE A 67 13.39 -8.98 5.42
N ASP A 68 14.51 -9.50 5.92
CA ASP A 68 14.71 -10.92 6.16
C ASP A 68 15.23 -11.28 7.58
N THR A 69 15.50 -10.26 8.39
CA THR A 69 16.04 -10.32 9.77
C THR A 69 15.25 -9.45 10.74
N LEU A 70 15.43 -9.69 12.05
CA LEU A 70 14.76 -8.87 13.07
C LEU A 70 15.37 -7.47 13.11
N GLU A 71 16.68 -7.39 12.96
CA GLU A 71 17.47 -6.17 12.97
C GLU A 71 17.04 -5.23 11.83
N SER A 72 16.87 -5.77 10.60
CA SER A 72 16.34 -4.98 9.47
C SER A 72 14.89 -4.54 9.67
N LEU A 73 14.05 -5.37 10.31
CA LEU A 73 12.67 -5.01 10.66
C LEU A 73 12.63 -3.84 11.65
N GLU A 74 13.43 -3.89 12.70
CA GLU A 74 13.50 -2.88 13.75
C GLU A 74 14.07 -1.57 13.19
N ALA A 75 15.18 -1.63 12.45
CA ALA A 75 15.77 -0.48 11.77
C ALA A 75 14.77 0.17 10.78
N PHE A 76 14.05 -0.63 10.00
CA PHE A 76 13.01 -0.10 9.11
C PHE A 76 11.88 0.59 9.89
N ASN A 77 11.39 -0.02 10.97
CA ASN A 77 10.35 0.57 11.81
C ASN A 77 10.81 1.89 12.47
N GLU A 78 12.07 2.00 12.87
CA GLU A 78 12.65 3.23 13.40
C GLU A 78 12.82 4.30 12.33
N ASN A 79 13.36 3.95 11.17
CA ASN A 79 13.55 4.89 10.05
C ASN A 79 12.22 5.49 9.56
N LEU A 80 11.11 4.74 9.66
CA LEU A 80 9.76 5.24 9.35
C LEU A 80 9.26 6.34 10.31
N GLN A 81 9.98 6.67 11.39
CA GLN A 81 9.72 7.88 12.19
C GLN A 81 10.12 9.16 11.42
N ASN A 82 11.12 9.07 10.54
CA ASN A 82 11.51 10.18 9.69
C ASN A 82 10.45 10.38 8.60
N THR A 83 9.76 11.52 8.62
CA THR A 83 8.68 11.83 7.68
C THR A 83 9.13 11.78 6.21
N ALA A 84 10.33 12.27 5.89
CA ALA A 84 10.82 12.26 4.51
C ALA A 84 11.05 10.82 4.00
N TYR A 85 11.67 9.97 4.82
CA TYR A 85 11.84 8.56 4.50
C TYR A 85 10.50 7.83 4.40
N GLN A 86 9.58 8.12 5.31
CA GLN A 86 8.24 7.53 5.32
C GLN A 86 7.43 7.91 4.07
N GLU A 87 7.51 9.17 3.60
CA GLU A 87 6.92 9.61 2.33
C GLU A 87 7.59 8.92 1.14
N GLN A 88 8.91 8.84 1.11
CA GLN A 88 9.66 8.14 0.06
C GLN A 88 9.22 6.68 -0.08
N ILE A 89 9.20 5.94 1.04
CA ILE A 89 8.72 4.55 1.09
C ILE A 89 7.26 4.44 0.64
N PHE A 90 6.40 5.35 1.11
CA PHE A 90 4.99 5.33 0.73
C PHE A 90 4.81 5.56 -0.78
N HIS A 91 5.53 6.52 -1.37
CA HIS A 91 5.48 6.78 -2.81
C HIS A 91 6.00 5.60 -3.62
N TRP A 92 7.13 5.02 -3.23
CA TRP A 92 7.68 3.82 -3.87
C TRP A 92 6.72 2.62 -3.78
N LEU A 93 6.08 2.40 -2.63
CA LEU A 93 5.08 1.32 -2.51
C LEU A 93 3.88 1.59 -3.43
N ASN A 94 3.35 2.82 -3.48
CA ASN A 94 2.21 3.12 -4.34
C ASN A 94 2.52 3.06 -5.84
N SER A 95 3.77 3.32 -6.25
CA SER A 95 4.15 3.15 -7.67
C SER A 95 4.27 1.69 -8.09
N ASN A 96 4.53 0.79 -7.14
CA ASN A 96 4.66 -0.66 -7.38
C ASN A 96 3.39 -1.46 -7.10
N ILE A 97 2.46 -0.93 -6.31
CA ILE A 97 1.16 -1.56 -6.01
C ILE A 97 0.19 -1.33 -7.18
N THR A 98 -0.44 -2.41 -7.64
CA THR A 98 -1.32 -2.40 -8.83
C THR A 98 -2.80 -2.63 -8.51
N ASP A 99 -3.12 -3.12 -7.32
CA ASP A 99 -4.50 -3.39 -6.92
C ASP A 99 -5.16 -2.17 -6.26
N ASP A 100 -6.48 -2.04 -6.41
CA ASP A 100 -7.26 -0.94 -5.82
C ASP A 100 -7.90 -1.34 -4.47
N LYS A 101 -8.00 -2.64 -4.18
CA LYS A 101 -8.61 -3.13 -2.94
C LYS A 101 -7.63 -3.05 -1.79
N SER A 102 -8.04 -2.38 -0.70
CA SER A 102 -7.25 -2.16 0.52
C SER A 102 -6.48 -3.39 1.03
N GLU A 103 -7.14 -4.56 1.16
CA GLU A 103 -6.45 -5.79 1.61
C GLU A 103 -5.40 -6.28 0.61
N ASN A 104 -5.67 -6.18 -0.70
CA ASN A 104 -4.76 -6.61 -1.74
C ASN A 104 -3.56 -5.65 -1.83
N ARG A 105 -3.79 -4.32 -1.75
CA ARG A 105 -2.74 -3.30 -1.65
C ARG A 105 -1.75 -3.59 -0.53
N MET A 106 -2.27 -3.82 0.68
CA MET A 106 -1.43 -4.20 1.82
C MET A 106 -0.75 -5.57 1.60
N THR A 107 -1.37 -6.50 0.86
CA THR A 107 -0.73 -7.77 0.54
C THR A 107 0.47 -7.59 -0.39
N GLU A 108 0.32 -6.79 -1.44
CA GLU A 108 1.40 -6.43 -2.35
C GLU A 108 2.53 -5.70 -1.59
N ALA A 109 2.18 -4.78 -0.68
CA ALA A 109 3.17 -4.14 0.19
C ALA A 109 3.94 -5.14 1.07
N ILE A 110 3.28 -6.18 1.62
CA ILE A 110 4.00 -7.25 2.35
C ILE A 110 5.00 -7.94 1.43
N ASP A 111 4.56 -8.30 0.23
CA ASP A 111 5.37 -9.09 -0.69
C ASP A 111 6.51 -8.26 -1.31
N LEU A 112 6.41 -6.92 -1.31
CA LEU A 112 7.49 -5.98 -1.63
C LEU A 112 8.48 -5.80 -0.47
N LEU A 113 7.99 -5.60 0.76
CA LEU A 113 8.83 -5.24 1.91
C LEU A 113 9.50 -6.43 2.59
N PHE A 114 8.92 -7.62 2.56
CA PHE A 114 9.37 -8.76 3.37
C PHE A 114 9.61 -10.00 2.53
N THR A 115 10.66 -10.74 2.89
CA THR A 115 10.80 -12.09 2.35
C THR A 115 9.70 -13.00 2.91
N LYS A 116 9.21 -13.93 2.08
CA LYS A 116 8.21 -14.91 2.52
C LYS A 116 8.69 -15.75 3.71
N LYS A 117 9.98 -16.10 3.73
CA LYS A 117 10.61 -16.87 4.81
C LYS A 117 10.60 -16.09 6.13
N PHE A 118 10.95 -14.81 6.10
CA PHE A 118 10.94 -13.99 7.31
C PHE A 118 9.54 -13.84 7.92
N MET A 119 8.52 -13.65 7.08
CA MET A 119 7.12 -13.57 7.54
C MET A 119 6.65 -14.80 8.33
N THR A 120 7.28 -15.97 8.15
CA THR A 120 6.98 -17.18 8.94
C THR A 120 7.46 -17.10 10.39
N LYS A 121 8.50 -16.29 10.65
CA LYS A 121 9.09 -16.05 11.98
C LYS A 121 8.29 -15.04 12.80
N CYS A 122 7.37 -14.32 12.18
CA CYS A 122 6.56 -13.29 12.83
C CYS A 122 5.18 -13.82 13.26
N SER A 123 4.61 -13.21 14.31
CA SER A 123 3.18 -13.28 14.63
C SER A 123 2.70 -11.90 15.12
N TRP A 124 1.39 -11.73 15.32
CA TRP A 124 0.88 -10.44 15.77
C TRP A 124 1.39 -10.11 17.18
N THR A 125 1.19 -11.02 18.14
CA THR A 125 1.55 -10.83 19.55
C THR A 125 2.93 -11.35 19.94
N GLY A 126 3.62 -12.05 19.04
CA GLY A 126 4.86 -12.78 19.33
C GLY A 126 4.64 -14.20 19.86
N VAL A 127 3.40 -14.57 20.17
CA VAL A 127 3.09 -15.94 20.58
C VAL A 127 2.97 -16.84 19.34
N GLY A 128 3.62 -18.00 19.37
CA GLY A 128 3.55 -19.03 18.34
C GLY A 128 3.18 -20.40 18.92
N ARG A 129 2.78 -21.34 18.07
CA ARG A 129 2.60 -22.74 18.48
C ARG A 129 3.98 -23.39 18.57
N GLY A 130 4.49 -23.56 19.78
CA GLY A 130 5.74 -24.29 20.04
C GLY A 130 7.03 -23.47 19.96
N SER A 131 6.97 -22.18 19.60
CA SER A 131 8.11 -21.26 19.72
C SER A 131 7.63 -19.82 19.87
N GLU A 132 8.45 -18.99 20.52
CA GLU A 132 8.30 -17.55 20.45
C GLU A 132 8.52 -17.06 19.01
N LYS A 133 7.86 -15.96 18.67
CA LYS A 133 7.88 -15.32 17.35
C LYS A 133 8.11 -13.82 17.51
N ILE A 134 8.54 -13.18 16.43
CA ILE A 134 8.69 -11.73 16.38
C ILE A 134 7.30 -11.09 16.41
N ALA A 135 7.05 -10.20 17.38
CA ALA A 135 5.74 -9.55 17.57
C ALA A 135 5.57 -8.32 16.66
N MET A 136 4.83 -8.48 15.57
CA MET A 136 4.56 -7.40 14.61
C MET A 136 3.76 -6.24 15.23
N MET A 137 3.00 -6.48 16.30
CA MET A 137 2.28 -5.41 17.00
C MET A 137 3.20 -4.35 17.61
N ARG A 138 4.48 -4.68 17.87
CA ARG A 138 5.47 -3.72 18.38
C ARG A 138 6.00 -2.79 17.29
N MET A 139 5.83 -3.14 16.02
CA MET A 139 6.30 -2.36 14.86
C MET A 139 5.29 -1.28 14.48
N VAL A 140 5.10 -0.32 15.39
CA VAL A 140 4.01 0.67 15.29
C VAL A 140 4.06 1.52 14.03
N ASN A 141 5.24 1.90 13.53
CA ASN A 141 5.36 2.75 12.34
C ASN A 141 5.08 1.96 11.07
N ILE A 142 5.48 0.68 11.03
CA ILE A 142 5.06 -0.25 9.96
C ILE A 142 3.53 -0.37 9.96
N THR A 143 2.88 -0.55 11.12
CA THR A 143 1.40 -0.64 11.14
C THR A 143 0.72 0.66 10.67
N LYS A 144 1.29 1.83 10.98
CA LYS A 144 0.82 3.13 10.48
C LYS A 144 0.99 3.25 8.97
N LEU A 145 2.14 2.84 8.43
CA LEU A 145 2.39 2.80 6.98
C LEU A 145 1.35 1.90 6.28
N PHE A 146 1.10 0.71 6.82
CA PHE A 146 0.09 -0.20 6.27
C PHE A 146 -1.33 0.35 6.33
N ARG A 147 -1.68 1.09 7.39
CA ARG A 147 -2.95 1.84 7.46
C ARG A 147 -3.07 2.83 6.30
N ARG A 148 -1.98 3.56 6.01
CA ARG A 148 -1.94 4.54 4.92
C ARG A 148 -2.06 3.87 3.55
N ILE A 149 -1.32 2.78 3.31
CA ILE A 149 -1.34 2.01 2.05
C ILE A 149 -2.71 1.40 1.78
N GLY A 150 -3.35 0.84 2.81
CA GLY A 150 -4.68 0.25 2.68
C GLY A 150 -5.80 1.29 2.58
N THR A 151 -5.55 2.55 2.96
CA THR A 151 -6.54 3.62 2.78
C THR A 151 -6.51 4.07 1.31
N TYR A 152 -7.50 3.66 0.54
CA TYR A 152 -7.57 3.91 -0.90
C TYR A 152 -9.02 4.05 -1.35
N GLY A 153 -9.27 5.00 -2.27
CA GLY A 153 -10.63 5.31 -2.73
C GLY A 153 -11.53 5.80 -1.59
N ASP A 154 -12.65 5.13 -1.41
CA ASP A 154 -13.67 5.37 -0.37
C ASP A 154 -13.42 4.56 0.92
N VAL A 155 -12.38 3.71 0.95
CA VAL A 155 -12.08 2.86 2.10
C VAL A 155 -11.02 3.50 2.99
N VAL A 156 -11.37 3.78 4.25
CA VAL A 156 -10.45 4.28 5.28
C VAL A 156 -10.07 3.17 6.24
N MET A 157 -8.79 2.81 6.29
CA MET A 157 -8.30 1.80 7.22
C MET A 157 -8.14 2.36 8.63
N ASN A 158 -8.55 1.58 9.63
CA ASN A 158 -8.36 1.88 11.04
C ASN A 158 -7.39 0.87 11.67
N PRO A 159 -6.85 1.14 12.87
CA PRO A 159 -5.86 0.26 13.52
C PRO A 159 -6.34 -1.19 13.68
N ARG A 160 -7.63 -1.40 14.00
CA ARG A 160 -8.21 -2.73 14.15
C ARG A 160 -8.23 -3.51 12.84
N MET A 161 -8.56 -2.85 11.73
CA MET A 161 -8.55 -3.49 10.41
C MET A 161 -7.13 -3.90 9.99
N VAL A 162 -6.13 -3.06 10.26
CA VAL A 162 -4.72 -3.39 10.00
C VAL A 162 -4.23 -4.54 10.87
N MET A 163 -4.59 -4.55 12.16
CA MET A 163 -4.33 -5.69 13.06
C MET A 163 -4.91 -6.99 12.49
N LEU A 164 -6.20 -7.01 12.14
CA LEU A 164 -6.86 -8.20 11.61
C LEU A 164 -6.21 -8.68 10.30
N PHE A 165 -5.80 -7.74 9.45
CA PHE A 165 -5.03 -8.03 8.25
C PHE A 165 -3.71 -8.74 8.58
N PHE A 166 -2.89 -8.19 9.47
CA PHE A 166 -1.62 -8.82 9.86
C PHE A 166 -1.83 -10.18 10.51
N MET A 167 -2.80 -10.32 11.43
CA MET A 167 -3.14 -11.62 12.04
C MET A 167 -3.48 -12.67 10.98
N LYS A 168 -4.29 -12.31 9.98
CA LYS A 168 -4.68 -13.18 8.85
C LYS A 168 -3.47 -13.56 7.99
N LYS A 169 -2.60 -12.60 7.67
CA LYS A 169 -1.44 -12.83 6.79
C LYS A 169 -0.31 -13.61 7.46
N LEU A 170 -0.03 -13.33 8.73
CA LEU A 170 1.00 -14.01 9.52
C LEU A 170 0.60 -15.44 9.88
N ARG A 171 -0.67 -15.68 10.22
CA ARG A 171 -1.20 -17.05 10.46
C ARG A 171 -1.03 -17.96 9.24
N ASN A 172 -1.08 -17.41 8.04
CA ASN A 172 -0.96 -18.15 6.78
C ASN A 172 0.43 -18.03 6.13
N ALA A 173 1.42 -17.45 6.82
CA ALA A 173 2.74 -17.20 6.24
C ALA A 173 3.47 -18.49 5.86
N GLY A 174 3.41 -19.55 6.68
CA GLY A 174 4.05 -20.84 6.36
C GLY A 174 3.51 -21.46 5.08
N ARG A 175 2.18 -21.52 4.93
CA ARG A 175 1.55 -21.98 3.67
C ARG A 175 1.96 -21.12 2.48
N ARG A 176 2.08 -19.79 2.68
CA ARG A 176 2.50 -18.86 1.63
C ARG A 176 3.97 -19.03 1.22
N SER A 177 4.86 -19.39 2.13
CA SER A 177 6.27 -19.64 1.80
C SER A 177 6.48 -20.92 0.99
N GLU A 178 5.61 -21.90 1.14
CA GLU A 178 5.68 -23.19 0.43
C GLU A 178 5.09 -23.14 -0.99
N MET A 179 4.28 -22.11 -1.32
CA MET A 179 3.66 -21.98 -2.64
C MET A 179 4.70 -21.65 -3.73
N LYS A 180 5.02 -22.65 -4.55
CA LYS A 180 5.84 -22.52 -5.77
C LYS A 180 5.01 -21.90 -6.91
N HIS A 181 5.00 -20.56 -6.97
CA HIS A 181 4.92 -19.77 -8.21
C HIS A 181 3.60 -19.68 -9.03
N LEU A 182 2.39 -19.70 -8.44
CA LEU A 182 1.19 -19.51 -9.31
C LEU A 182 -0.01 -18.71 -8.77
N ARG A 183 0.06 -18.10 -7.59
CA ARG A 183 -1.09 -17.31 -7.11
C ARG A 183 -0.68 -16.01 -6.42
N ARG A 184 -1.09 -14.88 -7.01
CA ARG A 184 -1.29 -13.64 -6.25
C ARG A 184 -2.34 -13.93 -5.17
N SER A 185 -2.07 -13.53 -3.93
CA SER A 185 -3.01 -13.72 -2.84
C SER A 185 -4.10 -12.64 -2.94
N THR A 186 -5.13 -12.92 -3.75
CA THR A 186 -6.29 -12.03 -3.90
C THR A 186 -7.33 -12.33 -2.83
N THR A 187 -7.98 -11.32 -2.26
CA THR A 187 -9.16 -11.52 -1.42
C THR A 187 -10.32 -12.06 -2.26
N HIS A 188 -10.86 -13.23 -1.87
CA HIS A 188 -12.07 -13.80 -2.47
C HIS A 188 -13.29 -12.97 -2.06
N TYR A 189 -14.09 -12.54 -3.04
CA TYR A 189 -15.36 -11.86 -2.80
C TYR A 189 -16.41 -12.90 -2.36
N PHE A 190 -16.91 -12.79 -1.13
CA PHE A 190 -18.15 -13.46 -0.75
C PHE A 190 -19.29 -12.50 -1.06
N LYS A 191 -20.20 -12.87 -1.97
CA LYS A 191 -21.46 -12.14 -2.13
C LYS A 191 -22.19 -12.21 -0.80
N SER A 192 -22.28 -11.10 -0.07
CA SER A 192 -23.21 -10.98 1.04
C SER A 192 -24.61 -11.14 0.44
N ASN A 193 -25.32 -12.20 0.81
CA ASN A 193 -26.71 -12.36 0.43
C ASN A 193 -27.47 -11.15 0.99
N LYS A 194 -28.01 -10.32 0.09
CA LYS A 194 -28.97 -9.28 0.46
C LYS A 194 -30.08 -9.95 1.27
N VAL A 195 -30.24 -9.54 2.51
CA VAL A 195 -31.45 -9.82 3.28
C VAL A 195 -32.60 -9.26 2.46
N LYS A 196 -33.54 -10.13 2.06
CA LYS A 196 -34.80 -9.70 1.45
C LYS A 196 -35.50 -8.82 2.48
N SER A 197 -35.69 -7.55 2.17
CA SER A 197 -36.72 -6.76 2.81
C SER A 197 -38.05 -7.33 2.35
N GLU A 198 -38.75 -8.04 3.23
CA GLU A 198 -40.15 -8.37 3.04
C GLU A 198 -40.96 -7.08 3.16
N ASN A 199 -41.81 -6.83 2.15
CA ASN A 199 -42.84 -5.79 2.15
C ASN A 199 -44.01 -6.22 3.02
#